data_AF-D2VTN4-F1
#
_entry.id   AF-D2VTN4-F1
#
_cell.length_a   1.000
_cell.length_b   1.000
_cell.length_c   1.000
_cell.angle_alpha   90.00
_cell.angle_beta   90.00
_cell.angle_gamma   90.00
#
_symmetry.space_group_name_H-M   'P 1'
#
loop_
_entity.id
_entity.type
_entity.pdbx_description
1 polymer ?
#
loop_
_entity_poly.entity_id
_entity_poly.type
_entity_poly.pdbx_seq_one_letter_code
_entity_poly.pdbx_strand_id
1 'polypeptide(L)'
;MDVSSPPMSGNNLIDHNHTNTNTNQTASFQTTSTSPITQPVASPENQTITSSTGTKKVTITSPALTTTKQSQQQHGFAPSESGKSGSSFSHSKLMLRTCCGVVELTSMKLACLAGMVVTVFGLLVLAAISIASFVMATNKSTDILINIGRASYLFESSNAFVVKYVFTSTPNNGAKFVEAQLLYYNFTNEMGDIVADIVGQLNEPSLKSLINATSVEAIKLLQKENSQILVQFNLGQAQDVYARLNSDTYNDILSKFKSGLDGLVSFIQDKEKEKDTQVLAITSVQLIVIVISLFVVLPIIVFVFTFAINRDSLYLEKIRRANAIMLIDTMEDDGLRAVFKIHCEKEKSSENYLLLEKIQYYRSLCERSLELQAKLFRDDPNSDSSSDISESAHPAKKKKESSLEREYNELEVKKYEVAFEIFTEFLEVTGVMSVNISHLLVNAVKDKLDKYNDKQIDSLPEDMFNVLEKETCLVMMDTHHRFKQSLAFQREMKIDKIKIDQLKKKKETDDF
;
A
#
# COMPACT_ATOMS: atom_id res chain seq x y z
N MET A 1 47.33 26.04 69.06
CA MET A 1 46.80 25.37 67.85
C MET A 1 45.88 26.39 67.21
N ASP A 2 46.36 27.50 66.66
CA ASP A 2 47.35 27.70 65.59
C ASP A 2 47.04 26.93 64.31
N VAL A 3 47.04 27.71 63.21
CA VAL A 3 47.02 27.38 61.77
C VAL A 3 45.60 27.29 61.17
N SER A 4 45.21 28.01 60.12
CA SER A 4 45.63 29.24 59.42
C SER A 4 44.65 29.42 58.26
N SER A 5 44.08 30.62 58.08
CA SER A 5 43.29 30.99 56.90
C SER A 5 44.19 31.22 55.68
N PRO A 6 43.77 30.89 54.43
CA PRO A 6 44.45 31.37 53.23
C PRO A 6 43.83 32.70 52.72
N PRO A 7 44.62 33.52 52.01
CA PRO A 7 44.26 34.90 51.68
C PRO A 7 43.51 35.04 50.36
N MET A 8 42.67 36.08 50.29
CA MET A 8 42.14 36.63 49.04
C MET A 8 43.20 37.47 48.33
N SER A 9 43.34 37.27 47.02
CA SER A 9 43.79 38.29 46.08
C SER A 9 43.33 37.93 44.67
N GLY A 10 42.73 38.89 43.97
CA GLY A 10 42.24 38.71 42.60
C GLY A 10 41.48 39.91 42.09
N ASN A 11 42.21 41.01 41.84
CA ASN A 11 41.77 42.11 40.98
C ASN A 11 41.30 41.57 39.63
N ASN A 12 40.13 42.03 39.15
CA ASN A 12 39.93 42.26 37.73
C ASN A 12 38.87 43.36 37.53
N LEU A 13 39.39 44.46 36.98
CA LEU A 13 38.68 45.58 36.39
C LEU A 13 38.17 45.12 35.02
N ILE A 14 36.85 45.08 34.81
CA ILE A 14 36.25 44.94 33.49
C ILE A 14 35.21 46.06 33.34
N ASP A 15 35.56 47.03 32.50
CA ASP A 15 34.67 48.04 31.97
C ASP A 15 33.63 47.35 31.06
N HIS A 16 32.35 47.44 31.42
CA HIS A 16 31.25 47.14 30.52
C HIS A 16 30.56 48.43 30.08
N ASN A 17 30.95 48.89 28.90
CA ASN A 17 30.22 49.86 28.09
C ASN A 17 29.02 49.14 27.46
N HIS A 18 27.80 49.51 27.87
CA HIS A 18 26.57 49.07 27.20
C HIS A 18 26.18 50.06 26.10
N THR A 19 26.43 49.67 24.86
CA THR A 19 25.83 50.30 23.68
C THR A 19 24.51 49.59 23.38
N ASN A 20 23.41 50.36 23.42
CA ASN A 20 22.09 49.96 22.98
C ASN A 20 22.07 49.74 21.45
N THR A 21 21.68 48.54 21.02
CA THR A 21 21.24 48.33 19.63
C THR A 21 20.04 47.40 19.59
N ASN A 22 18.88 48.00 19.30
CA ASN A 22 17.66 47.34 18.86
C ASN A 22 17.92 46.56 17.57
N THR A 23 17.61 45.26 17.52
CA THR A 23 17.24 44.61 16.26
C THR A 23 16.38 43.36 16.51
N ASN A 24 15.10 43.46 16.17
CA ASN A 24 14.24 42.31 15.92
C ASN A 24 14.75 41.59 14.66
N GLN A 25 15.16 40.33 14.77
CA GLN A 25 15.24 39.43 13.62
C GLN A 25 14.92 37.99 14.00
N THR A 26 13.82 37.52 13.40
CA THR A 26 13.27 36.18 13.40
C THR A 26 14.29 35.18 12.84
N ALA A 27 14.71 34.20 13.64
CA ALA A 27 15.62 33.15 13.23
C ALA A 27 14.86 31.97 12.61
N SER A 28 15.01 31.79 11.30
CA SER A 28 14.74 30.53 10.58
C SER A 28 16.03 29.70 10.54
N PHE A 29 15.99 28.47 11.05
CA PHE A 29 17.10 27.53 10.94
C PHE A 29 17.17 26.91 9.54
N GLN A 30 18.24 27.22 8.79
CA GLN A 30 18.73 26.44 7.65
C GLN A 30 20.07 25.80 8.04
N THR A 31 20.15 24.48 7.93
CA THR A 31 21.39 23.70 8.09
C THR A 31 22.04 23.45 6.74
N THR A 32 23.25 23.97 6.54
CA THR A 32 24.13 23.70 5.41
C THR A 32 25.29 22.77 5.78
N SER A 33 25.41 21.71 4.95
CA SER A 33 26.59 21.11 4.33
C SER A 33 27.85 20.71 5.14
N THR A 34 28.33 19.51 4.83
CA THR A 34 29.76 19.16 4.82
C THR A 34 30.03 18.13 3.71
N SER A 35 30.85 18.51 2.74
CA SER A 35 31.64 17.65 1.82
C SER A 35 33.12 17.79 2.27
N PRO A 36 34.15 17.01 1.83
CA PRO A 36 34.43 16.57 0.43
C PRO A 36 35.17 15.22 0.24
N ILE A 37 35.39 14.79 -1.02
CA ILE A 37 36.70 14.43 -1.64
C ILE A 37 36.53 13.84 -3.06
N THR A 38 37.06 14.61 -4.02
CA THR A 38 37.82 14.39 -5.27
C THR A 38 38.08 12.98 -5.86
N GLN A 39 37.80 12.75 -7.17
CA GLN A 39 38.75 12.71 -8.32
C GLN A 39 38.13 12.14 -9.64
N PRO A 40 38.77 12.35 -10.83
CA PRO A 40 38.11 12.62 -12.13
C PRO A 40 38.15 11.44 -13.13
N VAL A 41 37.53 11.60 -14.32
CA VAL A 41 38.08 11.22 -15.66
C VAL A 41 37.07 11.47 -16.81
N ALA A 42 37.57 12.19 -17.82
CA ALA A 42 37.33 12.22 -19.28
C ALA A 42 35.90 12.24 -19.92
N SER A 43 35.68 13.34 -20.67
CA SER A 43 34.94 13.56 -21.93
C SER A 43 35.11 12.43 -23.00
N PRO A 44 34.30 12.33 -24.10
CA PRO A 44 33.77 13.47 -24.88
C PRO A 44 32.40 13.35 -25.60
N GLU A 45 31.84 14.54 -25.91
CA GLU A 45 31.12 14.98 -27.12
C GLU A 45 30.08 14.06 -27.81
N ASN A 46 28.81 14.50 -27.89
CA ASN A 46 28.13 14.63 -29.19
C ASN A 46 26.77 15.37 -29.14
N GLN A 47 26.69 16.40 -30.00
CA GLN A 47 25.61 16.79 -30.90
C GLN A 47 24.15 16.83 -30.41
N THR A 48 23.70 18.06 -30.20
CA THR A 48 22.31 18.49 -30.11
C THR A 48 21.65 18.48 -31.50
N ILE A 49 20.71 17.57 -31.73
CA ILE A 49 19.77 17.63 -32.86
C ILE A 49 18.37 17.94 -32.33
N THR A 50 17.92 19.14 -32.66
CA THR A 50 16.56 19.65 -32.48
C THR A 50 15.60 18.86 -33.38
N SER A 51 14.61 18.18 -32.81
CA SER A 51 13.51 17.58 -33.59
C SER A 51 12.16 18.11 -33.11
N SER A 52 11.46 18.71 -34.06
CA SER A 52 10.17 19.36 -33.94
C SER A 52 9.04 18.33 -33.96
N THR A 53 8.22 18.36 -32.91
CA THR A 53 6.96 17.61 -32.82
C THR A 53 5.87 18.28 -33.64
N GLY A 54 5.55 17.71 -34.80
CA GLY A 54 4.39 18.07 -35.62
C GLY A 54 3.42 16.89 -35.73
N THR A 55 2.45 16.80 -34.82
CA THR A 55 1.35 15.84 -34.86
C THR A 55 0.32 16.24 -35.93
N LYS A 56 0.30 15.53 -37.07
CA LYS A 56 -0.83 15.53 -38.01
C LYS A 56 -1.63 14.22 -37.86
N LYS A 57 -2.82 14.38 -37.30
CA LYS A 57 -3.88 13.38 -37.11
C LYS A 57 -4.55 13.10 -38.46
N VAL A 58 -4.41 11.88 -38.98
CA VAL A 58 -5.15 11.41 -40.17
C VAL A 58 -6.31 10.54 -39.69
N THR A 59 -7.51 11.06 -39.86
CA THR A 59 -8.78 10.37 -39.61
C THR A 59 -9.08 9.48 -40.82
N ILE A 60 -9.08 8.16 -40.62
CA ILE A 60 -9.57 7.20 -41.61
C ILE A 60 -10.99 6.81 -41.21
N THR A 61 -11.95 7.27 -42.00
CA THR A 61 -13.37 6.92 -41.93
C THR A 61 -13.56 5.52 -42.53
N SER A 62 -13.99 4.56 -41.71
CA SER A 62 -14.39 3.22 -42.17
C SER A 62 -15.82 3.25 -42.73
N PRO A 63 -16.10 2.61 -43.88
CA PRO A 63 -17.44 2.54 -44.44
C PRO A 63 -18.31 1.48 -43.74
N ALA A 64 -19.61 1.75 -43.78
CA ALA A 64 -20.70 1.09 -43.10
C ALA A 64 -20.79 -0.44 -43.32
N LEU A 65 -21.05 -1.17 -42.23
CA LEU A 65 -21.37 -2.58 -42.23
C LEU A 65 -22.85 -2.79 -42.60
N THR A 66 -23.06 -3.38 -43.77
CA THR A 66 -24.35 -3.87 -44.25
C THR A 66 -24.83 -5.01 -43.34
N THR A 67 -26.03 -4.85 -42.80
CA THR A 67 -26.71 -5.84 -41.98
C THR A 67 -27.28 -6.94 -42.86
N THR A 68 -26.76 -8.17 -42.77
CA THR A 68 -27.38 -9.35 -43.38
C THR A 68 -27.79 -10.32 -42.27
N LYS A 69 -29.11 -10.37 -42.04
CA LYS A 69 -29.78 -11.45 -41.32
C LYS A 69 -29.88 -12.67 -42.25
N GLN A 70 -29.56 -13.85 -41.75
CA GLN A 70 -30.25 -15.15 -41.97
C GLN A 70 -29.33 -16.27 -41.43
N SER A 71 -29.62 -16.82 -40.26
CA SER A 71 -30.44 -18.03 -40.04
C SER A 71 -29.79 -19.31 -40.58
N GLN A 72 -28.97 -19.96 -39.75
CA GLN A 72 -28.74 -21.40 -39.83
C GLN A 72 -28.79 -22.01 -38.42
N GLN A 73 -29.61 -23.05 -38.32
CA GLN A 73 -29.89 -23.86 -37.16
C GLN A 73 -28.64 -24.62 -36.74
N GLN A 74 -28.20 -24.46 -35.49
CA GLN A 74 -27.30 -25.39 -34.82
C GLN A 74 -28.13 -26.23 -33.84
N HIS A 75 -28.28 -27.52 -34.15
CA HIS A 75 -28.65 -28.53 -33.17
C HIS A 75 -27.47 -28.71 -32.21
N GLY A 76 -27.62 -28.15 -31.00
CA GLY A 76 -26.69 -28.36 -29.91
C GLY A 76 -26.84 -29.76 -29.32
N PHE A 77 -25.80 -30.57 -29.43
CA PHE A 77 -25.55 -31.66 -28.49
C PHE A 77 -25.05 -31.07 -27.18
N ALA A 78 -25.90 -31.08 -26.17
CA ALA A 78 -25.51 -30.78 -24.80
C ALA A 78 -24.94 -32.07 -24.16
N PRO A 79 -23.70 -32.07 -23.63
CA PRO A 79 -23.23 -33.19 -22.82
C PRO A 79 -23.97 -33.15 -21.47
N SER A 80 -24.67 -34.24 -21.19
CA SER A 80 -25.32 -34.51 -19.91
C SER A 80 -24.24 -34.87 -18.87
N GLU A 81 -23.76 -33.89 -18.10
CA GLU A 81 -23.01 -34.16 -16.88
C GLU A 81 -24.00 -34.44 -15.74
N SER A 82 -24.19 -35.72 -15.45
CA SER A 82 -24.91 -36.18 -14.26
C SER A 82 -24.02 -36.07 -13.02
N GLY A 83 -24.49 -35.34 -12.02
CA GLY A 83 -24.39 -35.78 -10.62
C GLY A 83 -23.11 -35.47 -9.86
N LYS A 84 -22.96 -34.23 -9.40
CA LYS A 84 -22.38 -33.97 -8.07
C LYS A 84 -23.00 -32.72 -7.45
N SER A 85 -23.94 -32.95 -6.55
CA SER A 85 -24.62 -31.95 -5.72
C SER A 85 -23.62 -31.29 -4.75
N GLY A 86 -22.79 -30.39 -5.24
CA GLY A 86 -22.09 -29.40 -4.42
C GLY A 86 -22.95 -28.16 -4.30
N SER A 87 -23.31 -27.77 -3.09
CA SER A 87 -24.12 -26.59 -2.76
C SER A 87 -23.63 -25.36 -3.53
N SER A 88 -24.35 -25.01 -4.60
CA SER A 88 -24.16 -23.77 -5.36
C SER A 88 -24.57 -22.62 -4.45
N PHE A 89 -23.61 -22.08 -3.69
CA PHE A 89 -23.76 -20.77 -3.06
C PHE A 89 -24.17 -19.79 -4.17
N SER A 90 -25.43 -19.37 -4.13
CA SER A 90 -25.97 -18.36 -5.03
C SER A 90 -25.05 -17.14 -4.96
N HIS A 91 -24.24 -16.94 -6.00
CA HIS A 91 -23.49 -15.71 -6.20
C HIS A 91 -24.51 -14.61 -6.47
N SER A 92 -25.12 -14.07 -5.42
CA SER A 92 -25.94 -12.88 -5.46
C SER A 92 -25.04 -11.73 -5.95
N LYS A 93 -25.08 -11.49 -7.26
CA LYS A 93 -24.35 -10.42 -7.94
C LYS A 93 -25.01 -9.10 -7.56
N LEU A 94 -24.45 -8.41 -6.59
CA LEU A 94 -24.95 -7.10 -6.18
C LEU A 94 -24.39 -6.05 -7.13
N MET A 95 -25.21 -5.62 -8.09
CA MET A 95 -24.89 -4.55 -9.02
C MET A 95 -25.32 -3.22 -8.43
N LEU A 96 -24.35 -2.36 -8.12
CA LEU A 96 -24.60 -0.99 -7.67
C LEU A 96 -24.37 -0.04 -8.85
N ARG A 97 -25.42 0.67 -9.27
CA ARG A 97 -25.30 1.75 -10.25
C ARG A 97 -24.79 2.99 -9.52
N THR A 98 -23.54 3.35 -9.75
CA THR A 98 -22.96 4.62 -9.30
C THR A 98 -22.97 5.62 -10.46
N CYS A 99 -22.72 6.89 -10.16
CA CYS A 99 -22.59 7.95 -11.16
C CYS A 99 -21.46 7.70 -12.19
N CYS A 100 -20.55 6.75 -11.94
CA CYS A 100 -19.47 6.37 -12.84
C CYS A 100 -19.70 5.02 -13.56
N GLY A 101 -20.90 4.43 -13.48
CA GLY A 101 -21.26 3.19 -14.16
C GLY A 101 -21.83 2.10 -13.24
N VAL A 102 -22.02 0.90 -13.79
CA VAL A 102 -22.50 -0.27 -13.03
C VAL A 102 -21.28 -0.96 -12.40
N VAL A 103 -21.13 -0.83 -11.08
CA VAL A 103 -20.09 -1.54 -10.33
C VAL A 103 -20.65 -2.88 -9.86
N GLU A 104 -20.11 -3.97 -10.39
CA GLU A 104 -20.33 -5.31 -9.84
C GLU A 104 -19.50 -5.46 -8.56
N LEU A 105 -20.18 -5.36 -7.42
CA LEU A 105 -19.61 -5.63 -6.11
C LEU A 105 -19.80 -7.11 -5.80
N THR A 106 -18.72 -7.87 -5.94
CA THR A 106 -18.63 -9.18 -5.32
C THR A 106 -18.57 -8.98 -3.80
N SER A 107 -19.10 -9.94 -3.02
CA SER A 107 -18.98 -9.93 -1.55
C SER A 107 -17.54 -9.69 -1.08
N MET A 108 -16.56 -10.17 -1.85
CA MET A 108 -15.14 -9.91 -1.64
C MET A 108 -14.74 -8.44 -1.81
N LYS A 109 -15.16 -7.77 -2.90
CA LYS A 109 -14.90 -6.33 -3.08
C LYS A 109 -15.54 -5.52 -1.97
N LEU A 110 -16.72 -5.94 -1.50
CA LEU A 110 -17.40 -5.31 -0.38
C LEU A 110 -16.62 -5.48 0.93
N ALA A 111 -16.08 -6.66 1.22
CA ALA A 111 -15.24 -6.89 2.41
C ALA A 111 -13.94 -6.08 2.36
N CYS A 112 -13.28 -6.01 1.19
CA CYS A 112 -12.09 -5.17 1.01
C CYS A 112 -12.41 -3.68 1.17
N LEU A 113 -13.53 -3.22 0.63
CA LEU A 113 -13.98 -1.84 0.77
C LEU A 113 -14.35 -1.51 2.22
N ALA A 114 -15.05 -2.42 2.92
CA ALA A 114 -15.34 -2.27 4.34
C ALA A 114 -14.04 -2.19 5.16
N GLY A 115 -13.06 -3.06 4.87
CA GLY A 115 -11.73 -3.02 5.49
C GLY A 115 -11.04 -1.67 5.29
N MET A 116 -11.04 -1.14 4.07
CA MET A 116 -10.48 0.19 3.77
C MET A 116 -11.24 1.34 4.46
N VAL A 117 -12.56 1.25 4.61
CA VAL A 117 -13.34 2.27 5.32
C VAL A 117 -13.01 2.25 6.81
N VAL A 118 -12.91 1.06 7.42
CA VAL A 118 -12.54 0.90 8.83
C VAL A 118 -11.14 1.45 9.09
N THR A 119 -10.18 1.22 8.18
CA THR A 119 -8.82 1.76 8.33
C THR A 119 -8.80 3.29 8.26
N VAL A 120 -9.51 3.89 7.30
CA VAL A 120 -9.63 5.35 7.17
C VAL A 120 -10.28 5.96 8.41
N PHE A 121 -11.34 5.34 8.94
CA PHE A 121 -12.00 5.80 10.16
C PHE A 121 -11.06 5.73 11.37
N GLY A 122 -10.29 4.64 11.50
CA GLY A 122 -9.27 4.50 12.54
C GLY A 122 -8.20 5.61 12.49
N LEU A 123 -7.73 5.96 11.29
CA LEU A 123 -6.76 7.06 11.10
C LEU A 123 -7.35 8.43 11.48
N LEU A 124 -8.61 8.68 11.17
CA LEU A 124 -9.29 9.93 11.57
C LEU A 124 -9.42 10.06 13.09
N VAL A 125 -9.77 8.97 13.77
CA VAL A 125 -9.84 8.94 15.25
C VAL A 125 -8.46 9.22 15.86
N LEU A 126 -7.41 8.57 15.35
CA LEU A 126 -6.04 8.81 15.80
C LEU A 126 -5.60 10.27 15.59
N ALA A 127 -5.92 10.86 14.45
CA ALA A 127 -5.65 12.27 14.17
C ALA A 127 -6.37 13.19 15.16
N ALA A 128 -7.65 12.96 15.43
CA ALA A 128 -8.43 13.75 16.38
C ALA A 128 -7.85 13.70 17.80
N ILE A 129 -7.47 12.51 18.27
CA ILE A 129 -6.82 12.32 19.59
C ILE A 129 -5.47 13.04 19.63
N SER A 130 -4.70 12.98 18.54
CA SER A 130 -3.38 13.62 18.46
C SER A 130 -3.49 15.15 18.50
N ILE A 131 -4.48 15.73 17.80
CA ILE A 131 -4.76 17.17 17.86
C ILE A 131 -5.20 17.57 19.28
N ALA A 132 -6.08 16.80 19.92
CA ALA A 132 -6.50 17.06 21.30
C ALA A 132 -5.31 17.02 22.27
N SER A 133 -4.42 16.03 22.14
CA SER A 133 -3.19 15.93 22.94
C SER A 133 -2.26 17.12 22.71
N PHE A 134 -2.10 17.56 21.45
CA PHE A 134 -1.25 18.70 21.13
C PHE A 134 -1.78 19.99 21.73
N VAL A 135 -3.08 20.26 21.61
CA VAL A 135 -3.73 21.44 22.19
C VAL A 135 -3.59 21.45 23.72
N MET A 136 -3.67 20.29 24.37
CA MET A 136 -3.43 20.18 25.81
C MET A 136 -1.96 20.40 26.20
N ALA A 137 -1.00 20.01 25.34
CA ALA A 137 0.43 20.14 25.61
C ALA A 137 0.98 21.56 25.35
N THR A 138 0.42 22.31 24.40
CA THR A 138 0.83 23.71 24.17
C THR A 138 0.33 24.61 25.28
N ASN A 139 1.21 25.03 26.19
CA ASN A 139 0.79 25.53 27.49
C ASN A 139 1.39 26.89 27.86
N LYS A 140 0.52 27.80 28.32
CA LYS A 140 0.85 29.14 28.84
C LYS A 140 1.57 29.12 30.19
N SER A 141 1.55 27.99 30.90
CA SER A 141 2.14 27.88 32.24
C SER A 141 3.65 28.09 32.26
N THR A 142 4.36 27.69 31.19
CA THR A 142 5.82 27.91 31.07
C THR A 142 6.13 29.40 31.04
N ASP A 143 5.37 30.19 30.29
CA ASP A 143 5.53 31.65 30.21
C ASP A 143 5.27 32.30 31.58
N ILE A 144 4.22 31.85 32.28
CA ILE A 144 3.92 32.33 33.64
C ILE A 144 5.07 31.99 34.59
N LEU A 145 5.63 30.77 34.53
CA LEU A 145 6.74 30.36 35.40
C LEU A 145 8.03 31.16 35.11
N ILE A 146 8.32 31.44 33.84
CA ILE A 146 9.43 32.31 33.44
C ILE A 146 9.21 33.73 33.99
N ASN A 147 8.00 34.27 33.86
CA ASN A 147 7.65 35.59 34.38
C ASN A 147 7.74 35.66 35.91
N ILE A 148 7.38 34.60 36.63
CA ILE A 148 7.57 34.52 38.09
C ILE A 148 9.06 34.57 38.45
N GLY A 149 9.90 33.81 37.75
CA GLY A 149 11.34 33.84 37.96
C GLY A 149 11.92 35.24 37.75
N ARG A 150 11.47 35.94 36.70
CA ARG A 150 11.86 37.34 36.43
C ARG A 150 11.35 38.30 37.50
N ALA A 151 10.10 38.19 37.94
CA ALA A 151 9.54 39.02 39.00
C ALA A 151 10.29 38.83 40.32
N SER A 152 10.62 37.59 40.69
CA SER A 152 11.43 37.29 41.88
C SER A 152 12.83 37.88 41.77
N TYR A 153 13.48 37.73 40.61
CA TYR A 153 14.80 38.31 40.37
C TYR A 153 14.80 39.84 40.48
N LEU A 154 13.81 40.52 39.88
CA LEU A 154 13.69 41.97 39.94
C LEU A 154 13.38 42.46 41.36
N PHE A 155 12.56 41.71 42.10
CA PHE A 155 12.28 41.99 43.50
C PHE A 155 13.57 41.97 44.34
N GLU A 156 14.32 40.87 44.28
CA GLU A 156 15.57 40.71 45.02
C GLU A 156 16.62 41.73 44.58
N SER A 157 16.72 42.00 43.28
CA SER A 157 17.64 43.00 42.72
C SER A 157 17.31 44.41 43.19
N SER A 158 16.02 44.79 43.20
CA SER A 158 15.57 46.11 43.64
C SER A 158 15.87 46.33 45.14
N ASN A 159 15.64 45.31 45.97
CA ASN A 159 15.90 45.36 47.40
C ASN A 159 17.41 45.38 47.69
N ALA A 160 18.17 44.47 47.09
CA ALA A 160 19.63 44.40 47.25
C ALA A 160 20.30 45.69 46.82
N PHE A 161 19.78 46.36 45.78
CA PHE A 161 20.27 47.65 45.33
C PHE A 161 20.09 48.75 46.38
N VAL A 162 18.90 48.89 46.98
CA VAL A 162 18.63 49.88 48.03
C VAL A 162 19.52 49.63 49.25
N VAL A 163 19.61 48.38 49.69
CA VAL A 163 20.48 47.98 50.81
C VAL A 163 21.95 48.31 50.50
N LYS A 164 22.45 47.92 49.33
CA LYS A 164 23.81 48.22 48.90
C LYS A 164 24.08 49.72 48.87
N TYR A 165 23.14 50.51 48.34
CA TYR A 165 23.28 51.97 48.31
C TYR A 165 23.41 52.55 49.72
N VAL A 166 22.56 52.12 50.65
CA VAL A 166 22.59 52.58 52.05
C VAL A 166 23.91 52.22 52.75
N PHE A 167 24.45 51.03 52.53
CA PHE A 167 25.67 50.59 53.22
C PHE A 167 26.99 51.03 52.57
N THR A 168 26.98 51.36 51.27
CA THR A 168 28.22 51.68 50.52
C THR A 168 28.34 53.13 50.09
N SER A 169 27.22 53.87 50.05
CA SER A 169 27.23 55.27 49.63
C SER A 169 27.49 56.22 50.80
N THR A 170 27.90 57.44 50.48
CA THR A 170 28.02 58.53 51.45
C THR A 170 26.73 59.36 51.45
N PRO A 171 26.19 59.75 52.62
CA PRO A 171 25.04 60.66 52.69
C PRO A 171 25.29 61.97 51.96
N ASN A 172 24.23 62.67 51.56
CA ASN A 172 24.27 63.97 50.86
C ASN A 172 24.93 63.97 49.47
N ASN A 173 25.15 62.81 48.84
CA ASN A 173 25.66 62.75 47.46
C ASN A 173 24.50 62.74 46.45
N GLY A 174 24.06 63.94 46.07
CA GLY A 174 22.90 64.14 45.19
C GLY A 174 22.98 63.41 43.85
N ALA A 175 24.16 63.34 43.21
CA ALA A 175 24.32 62.66 41.93
C ALA A 175 24.09 61.15 42.04
N LYS A 176 24.72 60.50 43.04
CA LYS A 176 24.54 59.07 43.31
C LYS A 176 23.12 58.76 43.79
N PHE A 177 22.48 59.67 44.51
CA PHE A 177 21.08 59.54 44.93
C PHE A 177 20.12 59.50 43.73
N VAL A 178 20.26 60.42 42.78
CA VAL A 178 19.40 60.46 41.58
C VAL A 178 19.56 59.19 40.75
N GLU A 179 20.79 58.73 40.55
CA GLU A 179 21.07 57.47 39.85
C GLU A 179 20.43 56.27 40.56
N ALA A 180 20.58 56.20 41.88
CA ALA A 180 20.00 55.13 42.68
C ALA A 180 18.47 55.12 42.63
N GLN A 181 17.86 56.29 42.71
CA GLN A 181 16.40 56.43 42.62
C GLN A 181 15.87 56.01 41.25
N LEU A 182 16.57 56.38 40.17
CA LEU A 182 16.19 56.02 38.80
C LEU A 182 16.26 54.51 38.57
N LEU A 183 17.37 53.86 38.94
CA LEU A 183 17.54 52.42 38.80
C LEU A 183 16.49 51.65 39.62
N TYR A 184 16.26 52.08 40.85
CA TYR A 184 15.23 51.50 41.71
C TYR A 184 13.83 51.61 41.10
N TYR A 185 13.48 52.78 40.57
CA TYR A 185 12.20 53.03 39.92
C TYR A 185 12.00 52.15 38.69
N ASN A 186 13.04 51.99 37.86
CA ASN A 186 12.98 51.13 36.67
C ASN A 186 12.74 49.67 37.04
N PHE A 187 13.48 49.12 38.01
CA PHE A 187 13.26 47.73 38.46
C PHE A 187 11.87 47.52 39.04
N THR A 188 11.37 48.48 39.82
CA THR A 188 10.06 48.36 40.47
C THR A 188 8.92 48.42 39.45
N ASN A 189 9.03 49.27 38.41
CA ASN A 189 8.03 49.33 37.35
C ASN A 189 8.05 48.08 36.49
N GLU A 190 9.22 47.60 36.05
CA GLU A 190 9.31 46.36 35.26
C GLU A 190 8.74 45.17 36.04
N MET A 191 9.04 45.09 37.35
CA MET A 191 8.45 44.09 38.23
C MET A 191 6.92 44.24 38.33
N GLY A 192 6.41 45.45 38.46
CA GLY A 192 4.98 45.75 38.49
C GLY A 192 4.28 45.32 37.20
N ASP A 193 4.88 45.59 36.04
CA ASP A 193 4.37 45.20 34.72
C ASP A 193 4.33 43.68 34.55
N ILE A 194 5.40 42.98 34.96
CA ILE A 194 5.46 41.51 34.90
C ILE A 194 4.41 40.89 35.82
N VAL A 195 4.24 41.40 37.05
CA VAL A 195 3.22 40.89 37.98
C VAL A 195 1.81 41.19 37.44
N ALA A 196 1.59 42.36 36.83
CA ALA A 196 0.31 42.67 36.19
C ALA A 196 0.01 41.74 35.01
N ASP A 197 1.01 41.43 34.18
CA ASP A 197 0.91 40.46 33.09
C ASP A 197 0.57 39.06 33.60
N ILE A 198 1.28 38.58 34.64
CA ILE A 198 0.96 37.32 35.34
C ILE A 198 -0.52 37.32 35.77
N VAL A 199 -0.99 38.36 36.47
CA VAL A 199 -2.39 38.46 36.94
C VAL A 199 -3.38 38.50 35.77
N GLY A 200 -3.01 39.12 34.65
CA GLY A 200 -3.78 39.16 33.42
C GLY A 200 -3.95 37.78 32.78
N GLN A 201 -2.88 36.97 32.79
CA GLN A 201 -2.84 35.64 32.19
C GLN A 201 -3.51 34.55 33.02
N LEU A 202 -3.68 34.77 34.33
CA LEU A 202 -4.40 33.83 35.20
C LEU A 202 -5.88 33.77 34.84
N ASN A 203 -6.47 32.57 34.85
CA ASN A 203 -7.91 32.38 34.66
C ASN A 203 -8.68 32.30 35.99
N GLU A 204 -7.99 32.03 37.10
CA GLU A 204 -8.65 31.72 38.38
C GLU A 204 -8.82 32.97 39.28
N PRO A 205 -10.05 33.38 39.63
CA PRO A 205 -10.29 34.60 40.41
C PRO A 205 -9.71 34.58 41.83
N SER A 206 -9.72 33.41 42.50
CA SER A 206 -9.14 33.20 43.84
C SER A 206 -7.65 33.55 43.87
N LEU A 207 -6.91 33.06 42.89
CA LEU A 207 -5.47 33.27 42.77
C LEU A 207 -5.14 34.71 42.38
N LYS A 208 -5.93 35.33 41.49
CA LYS A 208 -5.82 36.78 41.22
C LYS A 208 -5.99 37.59 42.49
N SER A 209 -6.98 37.25 43.32
CA SER A 209 -7.20 37.92 44.59
C SER A 209 -6.04 37.72 45.56
N LEU A 210 -5.48 36.51 45.63
CA LEU A 210 -4.33 36.19 46.46
C LEU A 210 -3.11 37.03 46.06
N ILE A 211 -2.74 37.05 44.78
CA ILE A 211 -1.59 37.81 44.27
C ILE A 211 -1.79 39.31 44.43
N ASN A 212 -3.01 39.80 44.21
CA ASN A 212 -3.33 41.21 44.41
C ASN A 212 -3.16 41.64 45.88
N ALA A 213 -3.63 40.80 46.81
CA ALA A 213 -3.50 41.05 48.25
C ALA A 213 -2.09 40.77 48.80
N THR A 214 -1.22 40.10 48.04
CA THR A 214 0.14 39.75 48.47
C THR A 214 1.16 40.48 47.63
N SER A 215 1.56 39.92 46.48
CA SER A 215 2.66 40.45 45.66
C SER A 215 2.40 41.87 45.17
N VAL A 216 1.20 42.21 44.68
CA VAL A 216 0.92 43.57 44.18
C VAL A 216 0.90 44.60 45.31
N GLU A 217 0.27 44.26 46.44
CA GLU A 217 0.27 45.13 47.61
C GLU A 217 1.68 45.29 48.18
N ALA A 218 2.45 44.21 48.29
CA ALA A 218 3.83 44.22 48.77
C ALA A 218 4.75 45.05 47.87
N ILE A 219 4.58 45.01 46.53
CA ILE A 219 5.33 45.89 45.61
C ILE A 219 5.04 47.36 45.92
N LYS A 220 3.77 47.74 46.09
CA LYS A 220 3.37 49.14 46.38
C LYS A 220 3.91 49.60 47.74
N LEU A 221 3.82 48.75 48.76
CA LEU A 221 4.34 49.03 50.09
C LEU A 221 5.87 49.13 50.08
N LEU A 222 6.56 48.21 49.40
CA LEU A 222 8.01 48.22 49.25
C LEU A 222 8.48 49.47 48.49
N GLN A 223 7.77 49.86 47.43
CA GLN A 223 8.03 51.09 46.69
C GLN A 223 7.99 52.32 47.59
N LYS A 224 6.96 52.42 48.44
CA LYS A 224 6.82 53.50 49.41
C LYS A 224 7.96 53.49 50.42
N GLU A 225 8.24 52.34 51.04
CA GLU A 225 9.27 52.21 52.08
C GLU A 225 10.69 52.48 51.54
N ASN A 226 11.06 51.87 50.41
CA ASN A 226 12.37 52.08 49.79
C ASN A 226 12.57 53.52 49.29
N SER A 227 11.53 54.16 48.75
CA SER A 227 11.62 55.58 48.35
C SER A 227 11.87 56.48 49.55
N GLN A 228 11.22 56.20 50.69
CA GLN A 228 11.45 56.92 51.94
C GLN A 228 12.85 56.66 52.50
N ILE A 229 13.32 55.41 52.47
CA ILE A 229 14.68 55.02 52.88
C ILE A 229 15.73 55.79 52.07
N LEU A 230 15.61 55.83 50.74
CA LEU A 230 16.56 56.54 49.88
C LEU A 230 16.59 58.04 50.20
N VAL A 231 15.42 58.67 50.41
CA VAL A 231 15.33 60.11 50.76
C VAL A 231 15.92 60.38 52.15
N GLN A 232 15.56 59.62 53.17
CA GLN A 232 16.08 59.78 54.54
C GLN A 232 17.59 59.59 54.60
N PHE A 233 18.11 58.60 53.86
CA PHE A 233 19.55 58.38 53.75
C PHE A 233 20.25 59.59 53.12
N ASN A 234 19.68 60.14 52.04
CA ASN A 234 20.23 61.33 51.39
C ASN A 234 20.19 62.58 52.29
N LEU A 235 19.23 62.67 53.22
CA LEU A 235 19.14 63.75 54.23
C LEU A 235 20.10 63.58 55.43
N GLY A 236 20.94 62.54 55.44
CA GLY A 236 21.88 62.28 56.53
C GLY A 236 21.30 61.51 57.72
N GLN A 237 20.07 60.99 57.62
CA GLN A 237 19.41 60.24 58.69
C GLN A 237 19.74 58.74 58.65
N ALA A 238 21.03 58.40 58.60
CA ALA A 238 21.47 57.01 58.38
C ALA A 238 21.03 56.05 59.50
N GLN A 239 20.99 56.50 60.76
CA GLN A 239 20.57 55.66 61.89
C GLN A 239 19.10 55.22 61.80
N ASP A 240 18.21 56.14 61.42
CA ASP A 240 16.78 55.85 61.24
C ASP A 240 16.57 54.87 60.08
N VAL A 241 17.35 55.03 59.01
CA VAL A 241 17.35 54.11 57.86
C VAL A 241 17.77 52.70 58.25
N TYR A 242 18.83 52.55 59.06
CA TYR A 242 19.27 51.23 59.54
C TYR A 242 18.21 50.58 60.45
N ALA A 243 17.57 51.36 61.33
CA ALA A 243 16.48 50.86 62.15
C ALA A 243 15.29 50.40 61.29
N ARG A 244 14.98 51.14 60.23
CA ARG A 244 13.87 50.83 59.32
C ARG A 244 14.13 49.60 58.45
N LEU A 245 15.34 49.46 57.88
CA LEU A 245 15.73 48.26 57.11
C LEU A 245 15.68 46.98 57.96
N ASN A 246 15.96 47.09 59.26
CA ASN A 246 15.88 45.98 60.20
C ASN A 246 14.51 45.84 60.90
N SER A 247 13.52 46.64 60.52
CA SER A 247 12.21 46.64 61.18
C SER A 247 11.37 45.42 60.77
N ASP A 248 10.52 44.97 61.70
CA ASP A 248 9.57 43.89 61.44
C ASP A 248 8.61 44.24 60.29
N THR A 249 8.22 45.52 60.16
CA THR A 249 7.39 46.00 59.06
C THR A 249 8.04 45.79 57.70
N TYR A 250 9.35 46.06 57.58
CA TYR A 250 10.07 45.87 56.33
C TYR A 250 10.19 44.37 55.98
N ASN A 251 10.55 43.55 56.97
CA ASN A 251 10.62 42.10 56.81
C ASN A 251 9.24 41.47 56.49
N ASP A 252 8.16 41.99 57.07
CA ASP A 252 6.78 41.57 56.78
C ASP A 252 6.45 41.83 55.29
N ILE A 253 6.77 43.00 54.74
CA ILE A 253 6.58 43.29 53.31
C ILE A 253 7.36 42.30 52.43
N LEU A 254 8.62 42.01 52.77
CA LEU A 254 9.42 41.03 52.03
C LEU A 254 8.82 39.63 52.09
N SER A 255 8.37 39.21 53.27
CA SER A 255 7.76 37.89 53.48
C SER A 255 6.41 37.76 52.76
N LYS A 256 5.59 38.82 52.74
CA LYS A 256 4.31 38.88 52.02
C LYS A 256 4.50 38.72 50.52
N PHE A 257 5.51 39.38 49.95
CA PHE A 257 5.81 39.22 48.53
C PHE A 257 6.21 37.78 48.20
N LYS A 258 7.15 37.21 48.98
CA LYS A 258 7.62 35.82 48.80
C LYS A 258 6.48 34.82 48.95
N SER A 259 5.65 34.96 49.99
CA SER A 259 4.49 34.10 50.22
C SER A 259 3.48 34.15 49.07
N GLY A 260 3.27 35.32 48.45
CA GLY A 260 2.42 35.46 47.26
C GLY A 260 2.98 34.72 46.05
N LEU A 261 4.28 34.83 45.78
CA LEU A 261 4.94 34.12 44.69
C LEU A 261 5.01 32.61 44.95
N ASP A 262 5.35 32.18 46.16
CA ASP A 262 5.40 30.75 46.53
C ASP A 262 4.03 30.09 46.39
N GLY A 263 2.96 30.80 46.78
CA GLY A 263 1.58 30.35 46.56
C GLY A 263 1.25 30.18 45.08
N LEU A 264 1.71 31.11 44.23
CA LEU A 264 1.54 31.03 42.78
C LEU A 264 2.37 29.89 42.15
N VAL A 265 3.62 29.72 42.57
CA VAL A 265 4.48 28.62 42.11
C VAL A 265 3.86 27.28 42.47
N SER A 266 3.41 27.12 43.72
CA SER A 266 2.75 25.89 44.18
C SER A 266 1.50 25.60 43.37
N PHE A 267 0.67 26.62 43.11
CA PHE A 267 -0.51 26.49 42.27
C PHE A 267 -0.18 26.04 40.84
N ILE A 268 0.83 26.64 40.21
CA ILE A 268 1.25 26.27 38.85
C ILE A 268 1.82 24.86 38.82
N GLN A 269 2.62 24.48 39.82
CA GLN A 269 3.16 23.12 39.94
C GLN A 269 2.04 22.08 40.09
N ASP A 270 1.05 22.35 40.92
CA ASP A 270 -0.11 21.46 41.08
C ASP A 270 -0.92 21.35 39.79
N LYS A 271 -1.11 22.47 39.08
CA LYS A 271 -1.81 22.50 37.79
C LYS A 271 -1.04 21.80 36.68
N GLU A 272 0.29 21.95 36.62
CA GLU A 272 1.11 21.23 35.66
C GLU A 272 1.15 19.74 35.97
N LYS A 273 1.21 19.34 37.24
CA LYS A 273 1.11 17.92 37.63
C LYS A 273 -0.23 17.30 37.26
N GLU A 274 -1.33 18.03 37.45
CA GLU A 274 -2.68 17.61 37.00
C GLU A 274 -2.70 17.39 35.48
N LYS A 275 -2.11 18.32 34.71
CA LYS A 275 -2.02 18.23 33.26
C LYS A 275 -1.11 17.11 32.79
N ASP A 276 0.06 16.94 33.38
CA ASP A 276 0.99 15.85 33.05
C ASP A 276 0.30 14.50 33.23
N THR A 277 -0.51 14.36 34.30
CA THR A 277 -1.32 13.16 34.53
C THR A 277 -2.38 12.97 33.43
N GLN A 278 -3.03 14.05 32.98
CA GLN A 278 -3.99 14.00 31.87
C GLN A 278 -3.33 13.68 30.52
N VAL A 279 -2.19 14.30 30.21
CA VAL A 279 -1.41 14.04 28.99
C VAL A 279 -0.91 12.59 28.99
N LEU A 280 -0.43 12.09 30.13
CA LEU A 280 -0.05 10.68 30.28
C LEU A 280 -1.24 9.75 30.02
N ALA A 281 -2.43 10.06 30.55
CA ALA A 281 -3.64 9.27 30.33
C ALA A 281 -4.04 9.29 28.84
N ILE A 282 -4.03 10.45 28.18
CA ILE A 282 -4.39 10.59 26.76
C ILE A 282 -3.40 9.85 25.86
N THR A 283 -2.10 10.00 26.10
CA THR A 283 -1.06 9.30 25.32
C THR A 283 -1.13 7.78 25.54
N SER A 284 -1.47 7.32 26.74
CA SER A 284 -1.72 5.89 27.02
C SER A 284 -2.93 5.36 26.25
N VAL A 285 -4.04 6.11 26.21
CA VAL A 285 -5.22 5.75 25.40
C VAL A 285 -4.86 5.72 23.92
N GLN A 286 -4.09 6.69 23.43
CA GLN A 286 -3.63 6.71 22.04
C GLN A 286 -2.80 5.47 21.70
N LEU A 287 -1.87 5.05 22.56
CA LEU A 287 -1.07 3.85 22.36
C LEU A 287 -1.95 2.59 22.26
N ILE A 288 -2.95 2.46 23.14
CA ILE A 288 -3.90 1.33 23.12
C ILE A 288 -4.68 1.31 21.80
N VAL A 289 -5.17 2.47 21.34
CA VAL A 289 -5.90 2.56 20.06
C VAL A 289 -5.02 2.18 18.88
N ILE A 290 -3.75 2.57 18.87
CA ILE A 290 -2.78 2.17 17.82
C ILE A 290 -2.59 0.65 17.81
N VAL A 291 -2.38 0.02 18.97
CA VAL A 291 -2.17 -1.43 19.07
C VAL A 291 -3.40 -2.21 18.59
N ILE A 292 -4.60 -1.80 19.01
CA ILE A 292 -5.86 -2.43 18.56
C ILE A 292 -6.03 -2.24 17.05
N SER A 293 -5.74 -1.05 16.53
CA SER A 293 -5.83 -0.76 15.10
C SER A 293 -4.89 -1.66 14.30
N LEU A 294 -3.64 -1.82 14.74
CA LEU A 294 -2.66 -2.70 14.08
C LEU A 294 -3.14 -4.16 14.09
N PHE A 295 -3.67 -4.63 15.21
CA PHE A 295 -4.18 -6.00 15.36
C PHE A 295 -5.37 -6.30 14.43
N VAL A 296 -6.20 -5.30 14.12
CA VAL A 296 -7.32 -5.45 13.18
C VAL A 296 -6.86 -5.29 11.72
N VAL A 297 -6.02 -4.30 11.45
CA VAL A 297 -5.61 -3.94 10.07
C VAL A 297 -4.70 -5.00 9.45
N LEU A 298 -3.73 -5.51 10.19
CA LEU A 298 -2.73 -6.43 9.64
C LEU A 298 -3.36 -7.75 9.13
N PRO A 299 -4.23 -8.45 9.87
CA PRO A 299 -4.92 -9.64 9.36
C PRO A 299 -5.78 -9.36 8.13
N ILE A 300 -6.46 -8.20 8.08
CA ILE A 300 -7.27 -7.80 6.91
C ILE A 300 -6.37 -7.65 5.68
N ILE A 301 -5.21 -7.00 5.81
CA ILE A 301 -4.26 -6.82 4.71
C ILE A 301 -3.75 -8.18 4.23
N VAL A 302 -3.31 -9.05 5.14
CA VAL A 302 -2.84 -10.41 4.79
C VAL A 302 -3.93 -11.19 4.08
N PHE A 303 -5.16 -11.17 4.60
CA PHE A 303 -6.30 -11.85 4.00
C PHE A 303 -6.60 -11.35 2.58
N VAL A 304 -6.64 -10.03 2.38
CA VAL A 304 -6.86 -9.42 1.06
C VAL A 304 -5.73 -9.80 0.10
N PHE A 305 -4.47 -9.80 0.55
CA PHE A 305 -3.33 -10.12 -0.29
C PHE A 305 -3.28 -11.59 -0.69
N THR A 306 -3.44 -12.52 0.27
CA THR A 306 -3.53 -13.96 -0.01
C THR A 306 -4.69 -14.25 -0.96
N PHE A 307 -5.83 -13.58 -0.78
CA PHE A 307 -6.96 -13.76 -1.68
C PHE A 307 -6.67 -13.20 -3.08
N ALA A 308 -6.05 -12.02 -3.20
CA ALA A 308 -5.68 -11.45 -4.49
C ALA A 308 -4.77 -12.41 -5.27
N ILE A 309 -3.77 -13.00 -4.62
CA ILE A 309 -2.89 -14.01 -5.21
C ILE A 309 -3.68 -15.24 -5.69
N ASN A 310 -4.57 -15.78 -4.85
CA ASN A 310 -5.38 -16.96 -5.21
C ASN A 310 -6.35 -16.66 -6.36
N ARG A 311 -6.84 -15.42 -6.44
CA ARG A 311 -7.73 -15.01 -7.53
C ARG A 311 -6.94 -14.88 -8.83
N ASP A 312 -5.76 -14.28 -8.77
CA ASP A 312 -4.89 -14.09 -9.93
C ASP A 312 -4.38 -15.42 -10.49
N SER A 313 -4.08 -16.41 -9.65
CA SER A 313 -3.75 -17.76 -10.10
C SER A 313 -4.91 -18.42 -10.86
N LEU A 314 -6.14 -18.28 -10.37
CA LEU A 314 -7.35 -18.79 -11.03
C LEU A 314 -7.60 -18.07 -12.37
N TYR A 315 -7.40 -16.75 -12.43
CA TYR A 315 -7.50 -16.01 -13.70
C TYR A 315 -6.43 -16.43 -14.70
N LEU A 316 -5.18 -16.60 -14.26
CA LEU A 316 -4.11 -17.13 -15.11
C LEU A 316 -4.44 -18.51 -15.63
N GLU A 317 -5.01 -19.39 -14.80
CA GLU A 317 -5.44 -20.72 -15.23
C GLU A 317 -6.55 -20.65 -16.27
N LYS A 318 -7.54 -19.77 -16.09
CA LYS A 318 -8.60 -19.55 -17.09
C LYS A 318 -8.06 -19.03 -18.41
N ILE A 319 -7.11 -18.09 -18.37
CA ILE A 319 -6.45 -17.56 -19.58
C ILE A 319 -5.64 -18.67 -20.27
N ARG A 320 -4.90 -19.47 -19.51
CA ARG A 320 -4.16 -20.62 -20.05
C ARG A 320 -5.08 -21.63 -20.71
N ARG A 321 -6.23 -21.97 -20.10
CA ARG A 321 -7.24 -22.85 -20.70
C ARG A 321 -7.85 -22.26 -21.98
N ALA A 322 -8.17 -20.97 -21.99
CA ALA A 322 -8.69 -20.30 -23.18
C ALA A 322 -7.66 -20.28 -24.34
N ASN A 323 -6.38 -20.09 -24.02
CA ASN A 323 -5.30 -20.15 -25.00
C ASN A 323 -5.06 -21.58 -25.52
N ALA A 324 -5.18 -22.60 -24.66
CA ALA A 324 -5.10 -23.99 -25.10
C ALA A 324 -6.21 -24.34 -26.10
N ILE A 325 -7.45 -23.88 -25.86
CA ILE A 325 -8.56 -24.03 -26.81
C ILE A 325 -8.22 -23.37 -28.16
N MET A 326 -7.64 -22.17 -28.12
CA MET A 326 -7.22 -21.45 -29.33
C MET A 326 -6.16 -22.19 -30.16
N LEU A 327 -5.31 -22.99 -29.51
CA LEU A 327 -4.35 -23.87 -30.19
C LEU A 327 -5.07 -25.08 -30.79
N ILE A 328 -6.01 -25.70 -30.08
CA ILE A 328 -6.85 -26.78 -30.61
C ILE A 328 -7.59 -26.31 -31.87
N ASP A 329 -8.20 -25.12 -31.86
CA ASP A 329 -8.85 -24.52 -33.04
C ASP A 329 -7.88 -24.36 -34.23
N THR A 330 -6.59 -24.12 -33.95
CA THR A 330 -5.56 -24.00 -34.99
C THR A 330 -5.17 -25.36 -35.58
N MET A 331 -5.22 -26.42 -34.77
CA MET A 331 -4.97 -27.79 -35.19
C MET A 331 -6.17 -28.39 -35.96
N GLU A 332 -7.38 -27.90 -35.70
CA GLU A 332 -8.59 -28.33 -36.43
C GLU A 332 -8.64 -27.79 -37.88
N ASP A 333 -8.10 -26.60 -38.14
CA ASP A 333 -8.01 -26.03 -39.49
C ASP A 333 -6.80 -26.60 -40.26
N ASP A 334 -7.05 -27.39 -41.32
CA ASP A 334 -6.01 -28.02 -42.16
C ASP A 334 -4.97 -27.04 -42.73
N GLY A 335 -5.40 -25.84 -43.11
CA GLY A 335 -4.54 -24.82 -43.70
C GLY A 335 -3.65 -24.16 -42.66
N LEU A 336 -4.21 -23.79 -41.51
CA LEU A 336 -3.43 -23.25 -40.39
C LEU A 336 -2.53 -24.31 -39.77
N ARG A 337 -2.99 -25.56 -39.66
CA ARG A 337 -2.24 -26.70 -39.17
C ARG A 337 -0.97 -26.92 -39.99
N ALA A 338 -1.06 -26.92 -41.33
CA ALA A 338 0.11 -27.08 -42.20
C ALA A 338 1.16 -25.97 -42.01
N VAL A 339 0.73 -24.71 -41.88
CA VAL A 339 1.67 -23.58 -41.65
C VAL A 339 2.23 -23.63 -40.23
N PHE A 340 1.42 -24.03 -39.25
CA PHE A 340 1.85 -24.18 -37.87
C PHE A 340 2.87 -25.31 -37.70
N LYS A 341 2.71 -26.42 -38.41
CA LYS A 341 3.70 -27.50 -38.48
C LYS A 341 5.08 -26.99 -38.91
N ILE A 342 5.14 -26.26 -40.02
CA ILE A 342 6.38 -25.64 -40.51
C ILE A 342 6.98 -24.68 -39.48
N HIS A 343 6.13 -23.94 -38.77
CA HIS A 343 6.58 -23.06 -37.69
C HIS A 343 7.18 -23.86 -36.51
N CYS A 344 6.56 -24.97 -36.11
CA CYS A 344 7.04 -25.84 -35.04
C CYS A 344 8.36 -26.53 -35.41
N GLU A 345 8.52 -26.98 -36.65
CA GLU A 345 9.79 -27.51 -37.17
C GLU A 345 10.91 -26.47 -37.08
N LYS A 346 10.60 -25.20 -37.42
CA LYS A 346 11.56 -24.10 -37.30
C LYS A 346 11.94 -23.78 -35.86
N GLU A 347 10.99 -23.83 -34.93
CA GLU A 347 11.22 -23.61 -33.49
C GLU A 347 11.75 -24.84 -32.75
N LYS A 348 11.97 -25.98 -33.45
CA LYS A 348 12.38 -27.27 -32.85
C LYS A 348 11.41 -27.75 -31.76
N SER A 349 10.11 -27.62 -32.04
CA SER A 349 9.02 -28.16 -31.22
C SER A 349 8.10 -29.06 -32.05
N SER A 350 8.69 -29.77 -33.02
CA SER A 350 7.97 -30.68 -33.92
C SER A 350 7.41 -31.90 -33.19
N GLU A 351 8.07 -32.37 -32.14
CA GLU A 351 7.69 -33.55 -31.36
C GLU A 351 6.36 -33.31 -30.63
N ASN A 352 6.22 -32.15 -29.98
CA ASN A 352 4.98 -31.75 -29.31
C ASN A 352 3.83 -31.58 -30.33
N TYR A 353 4.13 -31.02 -31.51
CA TYR A 353 3.13 -30.87 -32.58
C TYR A 353 2.65 -32.23 -33.09
N LEU A 354 3.57 -33.16 -33.37
CA LEU A 354 3.26 -34.48 -33.91
C LEU A 354 2.48 -35.32 -32.90
N LEU A 355 2.79 -35.20 -31.61
CA LEU A 355 1.97 -35.80 -30.56
C LEU A 355 0.53 -35.29 -30.60
N LEU A 356 0.31 -33.97 -30.66
CA LEU A 356 -1.06 -33.41 -30.75
C LEU A 356 -1.79 -33.89 -32.01
N GLU A 357 -1.10 -33.95 -33.16
CA GLU A 357 -1.65 -34.44 -34.42
C GLU A 357 -2.08 -35.91 -34.31
N LYS A 358 -1.29 -36.77 -33.66
CA LYS A 358 -1.62 -38.18 -33.41
C LYS A 358 -2.77 -38.35 -32.42
N ILE A 359 -2.84 -37.53 -31.37
CA ILE A 359 -3.96 -37.52 -30.42
C ILE A 359 -5.26 -37.12 -31.13
N GLN A 360 -5.22 -36.09 -31.97
CA GLN A 360 -6.38 -35.67 -32.76
C GLN A 360 -6.83 -36.77 -33.74
N TYR A 361 -5.87 -37.48 -34.35
CA TYR A 361 -6.17 -38.65 -35.18
C TYR A 361 -6.84 -39.77 -34.39
N TYR A 362 -6.32 -40.12 -33.22
CA TYR A 362 -6.95 -41.10 -32.32
C TYR A 362 -8.38 -40.71 -31.95
N ARG A 363 -8.62 -39.42 -31.63
CA ARG A 363 -9.96 -38.91 -31.32
C ARG A 363 -10.92 -39.06 -32.50
N SER A 364 -10.48 -38.77 -33.72
CA SER A 364 -11.29 -38.99 -34.93
C SER A 364 -11.69 -40.46 -35.13
N LEU A 365 -10.81 -41.41 -34.74
CA LEU A 365 -11.13 -42.84 -34.73
C LEU A 365 -12.15 -43.19 -33.64
N CYS A 366 -12.07 -42.56 -32.48
CA CYS A 366 -13.06 -42.73 -31.40
C CYS A 366 -14.44 -42.23 -31.83
N GLU A 367 -14.53 -41.03 -32.41
CA GLU A 367 -15.79 -40.46 -32.89
C GLU A 367 -16.43 -41.36 -33.96
N ARG A 368 -15.63 -41.88 -34.91
CA ARG A 368 -16.11 -42.83 -35.92
C ARG A 368 -16.55 -44.16 -35.31
N SER A 369 -15.82 -44.68 -34.31
CA SER A 369 -16.18 -45.89 -33.58
C SER A 369 -17.53 -45.72 -32.86
N LEU A 370 -17.73 -44.58 -32.19
CA LEU A 370 -19.00 -44.23 -31.56
C LEU A 370 -20.14 -44.08 -32.56
N GLU A 371 -19.90 -43.49 -33.73
CA GLU A 371 -20.90 -43.39 -34.80
C GLU A 371 -21.33 -44.77 -35.32
N LEU A 372 -20.37 -45.70 -35.51
CA LEU A 372 -20.68 -47.08 -35.89
C LEU A 372 -21.42 -47.82 -34.78
N GLN A 373 -21.00 -47.65 -33.53
CA GLN A 373 -21.69 -48.23 -32.37
C GLN A 373 -23.15 -47.75 -32.32
N ALA A 374 -23.37 -46.45 -32.48
CA ALA A 374 -24.70 -45.86 -32.54
C ALA A 374 -25.54 -46.43 -33.69
N LYS A 375 -24.97 -46.69 -34.87
CA LYS A 375 -25.67 -47.35 -35.99
C LYS A 375 -26.01 -48.80 -35.66
N LEU A 376 -25.07 -49.54 -35.09
CA LEU A 376 -25.23 -50.96 -34.73
C LEU A 376 -26.38 -51.17 -33.73
N PHE A 377 -26.54 -50.27 -32.75
CA PHE A 377 -27.58 -50.36 -31.71
C PHE A 377 -28.89 -49.66 -32.08
N ARG A 378 -28.91 -48.80 -33.12
CA ARG A 378 -30.11 -48.07 -33.54
C ARG A 378 -30.94 -48.80 -34.60
N ASP A 379 -30.30 -49.66 -35.41
CA ASP A 379 -30.94 -50.40 -36.50
C ASP A 379 -31.61 -51.73 -36.07
N ASP A 380 -31.81 -51.95 -34.76
CA ASP A 380 -32.61 -53.05 -34.19
C ASP A 380 -34.07 -52.66 -33.76
N PRO A 381 -34.86 -51.84 -34.48
CA PRO A 381 -36.22 -51.49 -34.06
C PRO A 381 -37.27 -52.59 -34.31
N ASN A 382 -36.88 -53.80 -34.75
CA ASN A 382 -37.82 -54.87 -35.14
C ASN A 382 -37.79 -56.13 -34.25
N SER A 383 -37.29 -56.03 -33.02
CA SER A 383 -37.35 -57.12 -32.03
C SER A 383 -38.67 -57.17 -31.22
N ASP A 384 -39.74 -56.58 -31.75
CA ASP A 384 -41.10 -56.64 -31.20
C ASP A 384 -41.93 -57.82 -31.76
N SER A 385 -41.30 -58.96 -32.05
CA SER A 385 -42.02 -60.17 -32.46
C SER A 385 -41.69 -61.36 -31.57
N SER A 386 -42.64 -61.57 -30.64
CA SER A 386 -43.10 -62.88 -30.17
C SER A 386 -42.14 -63.66 -29.28
N SER A 387 -42.23 -63.40 -27.98
CA SER A 387 -42.06 -64.44 -26.97
C SER A 387 -43.06 -65.57 -27.22
N ASP A 388 -42.63 -66.66 -27.84
CA ASP A 388 -43.33 -67.93 -27.68
C ASP A 388 -42.35 -69.06 -27.40
N ILE A 389 -42.62 -69.72 -26.28
CA ILE A 389 -41.85 -70.77 -25.63
C ILE A 389 -41.90 -72.02 -26.51
N SER A 390 -40.76 -72.47 -27.05
CA SER A 390 -40.59 -73.88 -27.37
C SER A 390 -39.11 -74.29 -27.38
N GLU A 391 -38.82 -75.06 -26.35
CA GLU A 391 -37.65 -75.89 -26.09
C GLU A 391 -37.46 -76.91 -27.23
N SER A 392 -36.45 -76.73 -28.08
CA SER A 392 -35.86 -77.85 -28.83
C SER A 392 -34.44 -77.55 -29.26
N ALA A 393 -33.54 -78.46 -28.90
CA ALA A 393 -32.13 -78.45 -29.19
C ALA A 393 -31.88 -78.58 -30.71
N HIS A 394 -31.32 -77.53 -31.32
CA HIS A 394 -30.71 -77.60 -32.64
C HIS A 394 -29.38 -76.84 -32.71
N PRO A 395 -28.40 -77.34 -33.50
CA PRO A 395 -27.00 -76.96 -33.38
C PRO A 395 -26.71 -75.61 -34.06
N ALA A 396 -25.84 -74.85 -33.39
CA ALA A 396 -25.10 -73.66 -33.82
C ALA A 396 -25.12 -73.35 -35.34
N LYS A 397 -26.10 -72.56 -35.78
CA LYS A 397 -25.96 -71.76 -37.00
C LYS A 397 -25.01 -70.62 -36.68
N LYS A 398 -23.82 -70.63 -37.29
CA LYS A 398 -22.87 -69.49 -37.31
C LYS A 398 -23.65 -68.23 -37.71
N LYS A 399 -23.91 -67.35 -36.74
CA LYS A 399 -24.44 -66.01 -36.95
C LYS A 399 -23.43 -65.31 -37.86
N LYS A 400 -23.86 -64.94 -39.06
CA LYS A 400 -23.02 -64.24 -40.03
C LYS A 400 -22.73 -62.87 -39.41
N GLU A 401 -21.50 -62.68 -38.92
CA GLU A 401 -21.00 -61.42 -38.35
C GLU A 401 -21.41 -60.28 -39.29
N SER A 402 -22.07 -59.27 -38.73
CA SER A 402 -22.58 -58.15 -39.52
C SER A 402 -21.39 -57.39 -40.10
N SER A 403 -21.49 -56.92 -41.35
CA SER A 403 -20.42 -56.14 -41.98
C SER A 403 -20.01 -54.92 -41.13
N LEU A 404 -20.93 -54.37 -40.34
CA LEU A 404 -20.70 -53.26 -39.42
C LEU A 404 -19.92 -53.66 -38.17
N GLU A 405 -20.14 -54.87 -37.66
CA GLU A 405 -19.42 -55.42 -36.49
C GLU A 405 -17.95 -55.66 -36.84
N ARG A 406 -17.71 -56.14 -38.07
CA ARG A 406 -16.35 -56.25 -38.61
C ARG A 406 -15.67 -54.87 -38.76
N GLU A 407 -16.37 -53.86 -39.28
CA GLU A 407 -15.80 -52.51 -39.42
C GLU A 407 -15.50 -51.87 -38.06
N TYR A 408 -16.35 -52.10 -37.06
CA TYR A 408 -16.14 -51.66 -35.68
C TYR A 408 -14.89 -52.32 -35.07
N ASN A 409 -14.76 -53.65 -35.19
CA ASN A 409 -13.60 -54.38 -34.70
C ASN A 409 -12.30 -53.92 -35.39
N GLU A 410 -12.34 -53.66 -36.70
CA GLU A 410 -11.21 -53.09 -37.45
C GLU A 410 -10.83 -51.68 -36.97
N LEU A 411 -11.80 -50.87 -36.51
CA LEU A 411 -11.53 -49.55 -35.92
C LEU A 411 -10.95 -49.62 -34.51
N GLU A 412 -11.43 -50.52 -33.65
CA GLU A 412 -10.85 -50.67 -32.30
C GLU A 412 -9.41 -51.19 -32.37
N VAL A 413 -9.09 -52.08 -33.32
CA VAL A 413 -7.70 -52.50 -33.58
C VAL A 413 -6.84 -51.31 -34.01
N LYS A 414 -7.33 -50.45 -34.91
CA LYS A 414 -6.62 -49.23 -35.33
C LYS A 414 -6.46 -48.23 -34.19
N LYS A 415 -7.47 -48.05 -33.34
CA LYS A 415 -7.38 -47.21 -32.15
C LYS A 415 -6.26 -47.68 -31.24
N TYR A 416 -6.17 -48.99 -31.00
CA TYR A 416 -5.11 -49.59 -30.20
C TYR A 416 -3.73 -49.39 -30.84
N GLU A 417 -3.60 -49.62 -32.14
CA GLU A 417 -2.35 -49.41 -32.88
C GLU A 417 -1.86 -47.96 -32.75
N VAL A 418 -2.73 -46.98 -32.98
CA VAL A 418 -2.40 -45.55 -32.84
C VAL A 418 -2.08 -45.20 -31.39
N ALA A 419 -2.84 -45.70 -30.42
CA ALA A 419 -2.59 -45.43 -29.01
C ALA A 419 -1.26 -46.04 -28.53
N PHE A 420 -0.91 -47.22 -29.04
CA PHE A 420 0.37 -47.87 -28.79
C PHE A 420 1.53 -47.12 -29.45
N GLU A 421 1.36 -46.65 -30.69
CA GLU A 421 2.33 -45.78 -31.38
C GLU A 421 2.58 -44.50 -30.55
N ILE A 422 1.51 -43.80 -30.13
CA ILE A 422 1.61 -42.63 -29.25
C ILE A 422 2.43 -42.95 -28.01
N PHE A 423 2.15 -44.08 -27.36
CA PHE A 423 2.86 -44.50 -26.16
C PHE A 423 4.35 -44.74 -26.42
N THR A 424 4.69 -45.59 -27.40
CA THR A 424 6.09 -45.99 -27.67
C THR A 424 6.94 -44.89 -28.29
N GLU A 425 6.37 -44.04 -29.14
CA GLU A 425 7.12 -43.04 -29.90
C GLU A 425 7.30 -41.73 -29.10
N PHE A 426 6.27 -41.31 -28.34
CA PHE A 426 6.23 -40.00 -27.69
C PHE A 426 6.26 -40.06 -26.17
N LEU A 427 5.67 -41.07 -25.53
CA LEU A 427 5.55 -41.11 -24.06
C LEU A 427 6.65 -41.93 -23.39
N GLU A 428 7.18 -42.94 -24.07
CA GLU A 428 8.27 -43.73 -23.56
C GLU A 428 9.58 -42.92 -23.60
N VAL A 429 10.37 -43.01 -22.53
CA VAL A 429 11.63 -42.26 -22.38
C VAL A 429 12.65 -42.64 -23.47
N THR A 430 12.53 -43.85 -24.02
CA THR A 430 13.35 -44.36 -25.13
C THR A 430 12.77 -44.07 -26.51
N GLY A 431 11.60 -43.41 -26.58
CA GLY A 431 10.93 -43.07 -27.83
C GLY A 431 11.74 -42.09 -28.68
N VAL A 432 11.64 -42.22 -30.00
CA VAL A 432 12.39 -41.40 -30.97
C VAL A 432 11.97 -39.93 -30.91
N MET A 433 10.71 -39.66 -30.55
CA MET A 433 10.14 -38.32 -30.39
C MET A 433 9.61 -38.10 -28.98
N SER A 434 10.34 -38.62 -27.98
CA SER A 434 9.93 -38.54 -26.58
C SER A 434 9.69 -37.10 -26.15
N VAL A 435 8.51 -36.80 -25.63
CA VAL A 435 8.16 -35.48 -25.09
C VAL A 435 8.25 -35.46 -23.57
N ASN A 436 8.58 -34.31 -23.00
CA ASN A 436 8.73 -34.17 -21.55
C ASN A 436 7.36 -34.09 -20.87
N ILE A 437 6.85 -35.23 -20.39
CA ILE A 437 5.53 -35.36 -19.77
C ILE A 437 5.64 -36.02 -18.40
N SER A 438 4.71 -35.69 -17.50
CA SER A 438 4.61 -36.29 -16.18
C SER A 438 4.48 -37.82 -16.23
N HIS A 439 5.35 -38.53 -15.50
CA HIS A 439 5.30 -40.00 -15.39
C HIS A 439 3.94 -40.54 -14.94
N LEU A 440 3.16 -39.76 -14.17
CA LEU A 440 1.82 -40.17 -13.75
C LEU A 440 0.87 -40.31 -14.94
N LEU A 441 0.95 -39.42 -15.93
CA LEU A 441 0.12 -39.50 -17.13
C LEU A 441 0.56 -40.66 -18.03
N VAL A 442 1.87 -40.84 -18.19
CA VAL A 442 2.43 -41.97 -18.95
C VAL A 442 1.96 -43.30 -18.36
N ASN A 443 2.00 -43.45 -17.03
CA ASN A 443 1.53 -44.65 -16.35
C ASN A 443 0.00 -44.84 -16.49
N ALA A 444 -0.78 -43.76 -16.47
CA ALA A 444 -2.23 -43.84 -16.64
C ALA A 444 -2.63 -44.30 -18.04
N VAL A 445 -1.92 -43.84 -19.09
CA VAL A 445 -2.09 -44.33 -20.46
C VAL A 445 -1.66 -45.79 -20.57
N LYS A 446 -0.49 -46.14 -19.99
CA LYS A 446 0.03 -47.50 -19.98
C LYS A 446 -0.93 -48.50 -19.35
N ASP A 447 -1.48 -48.19 -18.17
CA ASP A 447 -2.43 -49.05 -17.48
C ASP A 447 -3.69 -49.32 -18.31
N LYS A 448 -4.19 -48.31 -19.05
CA LYS A 448 -5.32 -48.49 -19.97
C LYS A 448 -4.97 -49.38 -21.17
N LEU A 449 -3.77 -49.24 -21.74
CA LEU A 449 -3.29 -50.10 -22.83
C LEU A 449 -3.07 -51.55 -22.37
N ASP A 450 -2.46 -51.75 -21.21
CA ASP A 450 -2.22 -53.07 -20.63
C ASP A 450 -3.55 -53.80 -20.36
N LYS A 451 -4.54 -53.10 -19.79
CA LYS A 451 -5.90 -53.65 -19.58
C LYS A 451 -6.58 -54.07 -20.88
N TYR A 452 -6.42 -53.29 -21.94
CA TYR A 452 -6.99 -53.65 -23.25
C TYR A 452 -6.28 -54.86 -23.85
N ASN A 453 -4.94 -54.91 -23.76
CA ASN A 453 -4.14 -56.04 -24.24
C ASN A 453 -4.44 -57.34 -23.48
N ASP A 454 -4.66 -57.25 -22.17
CA ASP A 454 -5.08 -58.36 -21.31
C ASP A 454 -6.55 -58.75 -21.50
N LYS A 455 -7.28 -58.05 -22.39
CA LYS A 455 -8.72 -58.22 -22.63
C LYS A 455 -9.59 -58.02 -21.38
N GLN A 456 -9.13 -57.18 -20.46
CA GLN A 456 -9.91 -56.77 -19.28
C GLN A 456 -10.94 -55.69 -19.64
N ILE A 457 -10.71 -54.96 -20.73
CA ILE A 457 -11.65 -54.01 -21.32
C ILE A 457 -11.81 -54.30 -22.82
N ASP A 458 -13.03 -54.22 -23.33
CA ASP A 458 -13.35 -54.55 -24.73
C ASP A 458 -13.10 -53.37 -25.70
N SER A 459 -13.03 -52.14 -25.19
CA SER A 459 -12.86 -50.92 -26.00
C SER A 459 -11.98 -49.90 -25.27
N LEU A 460 -11.15 -49.18 -26.02
CA LEU A 460 -10.33 -48.12 -25.43
C LEU A 460 -11.15 -46.85 -25.14
N PRO A 461 -10.96 -46.20 -23.98
CA PRO A 461 -11.65 -44.96 -23.64
C PRO A 461 -11.32 -43.80 -24.59
N GLU A 462 -12.33 -43.01 -24.97
CA GLU A 462 -12.17 -41.79 -25.78
C GLU A 462 -11.33 -40.73 -25.05
N ASP A 463 -11.51 -40.61 -23.74
CA ASP A 463 -10.90 -39.58 -22.91
C ASP A 463 -9.46 -39.87 -22.48
N MET A 464 -8.88 -40.98 -22.94
CA MET A 464 -7.58 -41.48 -22.49
C MET A 464 -6.46 -40.44 -22.64
N PHE A 465 -6.49 -39.65 -23.71
CA PHE A 465 -5.48 -38.64 -24.00
C PHE A 465 -5.91 -37.21 -23.68
N ASN A 466 -7.10 -36.97 -23.13
CA ASN A 466 -7.61 -35.60 -22.91
C ASN A 466 -6.74 -34.77 -21.94
N VAL A 467 -6.18 -35.42 -20.92
CA VAL A 467 -5.28 -34.74 -19.96
C VAL A 467 -3.92 -34.48 -20.61
N LEU A 468 -3.44 -35.45 -21.39
CA LEU A 468 -2.19 -35.38 -22.14
C LEU A 468 -2.21 -34.23 -23.16
N GLU A 469 -3.27 -34.18 -23.99
CA GLU A 469 -3.52 -33.13 -24.97
C GLU A 469 -3.47 -31.75 -24.32
N LYS A 470 -4.17 -31.57 -23.19
CA LYS A 470 -4.19 -30.29 -22.47
C LYS A 470 -2.81 -29.89 -21.97
N GLU A 471 -2.03 -30.81 -21.42
CA GLU A 471 -0.67 -30.51 -20.98
C GLU A 471 0.24 -30.16 -22.16
N THR A 472 0.19 -30.93 -23.24
CA THR A 472 0.97 -30.63 -24.46
C THR A 472 0.56 -29.30 -25.08
N CYS A 473 -0.73 -28.96 -25.11
CA CYS A 473 -1.20 -27.64 -25.55
C CYS A 473 -0.68 -26.50 -24.67
N LEU A 474 -0.58 -26.71 -23.34
CA LEU A 474 -0.01 -25.72 -22.43
C LEU A 474 1.48 -25.50 -22.70
N VAL A 475 2.24 -26.57 -22.95
CA VAL A 475 3.67 -26.49 -23.30
C VAL A 475 3.86 -25.76 -24.63
N MET A 476 3.01 -26.01 -25.62
CA MET A 476 3.08 -25.39 -26.95
C MET A 476 2.54 -23.95 -27.01
N MET A 477 2.02 -23.41 -25.90
CA MET A 477 1.35 -22.11 -25.90
C MET A 477 2.28 -20.95 -26.29
N ASP A 478 3.57 -20.99 -25.90
CA ASP A 478 4.55 -19.96 -26.30
C ASP A 478 4.84 -20.02 -27.81
N THR A 479 5.09 -21.21 -28.35
CA THR A 479 5.27 -21.44 -29.79
C THR A 479 4.03 -21.04 -30.59
N HIS A 480 2.83 -21.32 -30.10
CA HIS A 480 1.58 -20.88 -30.72
C HIS A 480 1.42 -19.36 -30.71
N HIS A 481 1.79 -18.70 -29.62
CA HIS A 481 1.75 -17.24 -29.54
C HIS A 481 2.73 -16.60 -30.54
N ARG A 482 3.96 -17.10 -30.63
CA ARG A 482 4.96 -16.65 -31.62
C ARG A 482 4.53 -16.93 -33.05
N PHE A 483 3.87 -18.07 -33.29
CA PHE A 483 3.23 -18.37 -34.57
C PHE A 483 2.21 -17.30 -34.96
N LYS A 484 1.29 -16.92 -34.04
CA LYS A 484 0.31 -15.85 -34.29
C LYS A 484 0.97 -14.50 -34.59
N GLN A 485 2.02 -14.14 -33.87
CA GLN A 485 2.80 -12.94 -34.16
C GLN A 485 3.41 -12.98 -35.55
N SER A 486 3.98 -14.13 -35.94
CA SER A 486 4.54 -14.32 -37.28
C SER A 486 3.50 -14.22 -38.40
N LEU A 487 2.28 -14.72 -38.17
CA LEU A 487 1.17 -14.58 -39.10
C LEU A 487 0.68 -13.13 -39.22
N ALA A 488 0.57 -12.41 -38.11
CA ALA A 488 0.20 -11.00 -38.11
C ALA A 488 1.22 -10.17 -38.91
N PHE A 489 2.52 -10.40 -38.66
CA PHE A 489 3.60 -9.76 -39.40
C PHE A 489 3.56 -10.07 -40.91
N GLN A 490 3.32 -11.33 -41.29
CA GLN A 490 3.18 -11.70 -42.70
C GLN A 490 1.97 -11.02 -43.36
N ARG A 491 0.86 -10.84 -42.64
CA ARG A 491 -0.31 -10.10 -43.14
C ARG A 491 0.01 -8.62 -43.34
N GLU A 492 0.69 -7.99 -42.38
CA GLU A 492 1.14 -6.59 -42.50
C GLU A 492 2.09 -6.40 -43.69
N MET A 493 3.11 -7.25 -43.85
CA MET A 493 4.03 -7.15 -44.98
C MET A 493 3.36 -7.38 -46.34
N LYS A 494 2.39 -8.31 -46.43
CA LYS A 494 1.63 -8.53 -47.67
C LYS A 494 0.74 -7.32 -48.01
N ILE A 495 0.14 -6.69 -47.00
CA ILE A 495 -0.62 -5.45 -47.17
C ILE A 495 0.29 -4.32 -47.65
N ASP A 496 1.48 -4.19 -47.07
CA ASP A 496 2.43 -3.15 -47.46
C ASP A 496 2.99 -3.38 -48.86
N LYS A 497 3.23 -4.63 -49.25
CA LYS A 497 3.60 -4.97 -50.63
C LYS A 497 2.51 -4.55 -51.63
N ILE A 498 1.24 -4.81 -51.32
CA ILE A 498 0.10 -4.40 -52.15
C ILE A 498 -0.01 -2.87 -52.21
N LYS A 499 0.16 -2.16 -51.09
CA LYS A 499 0.12 -0.69 -51.06
C LYS A 499 1.26 -0.06 -51.87
N ILE A 500 2.47 -0.61 -51.77
CA ILE A 500 3.63 -0.16 -52.56
C ILE A 500 3.40 -0.40 -54.04
N ASP A 501 2.87 -1.57 -54.43
CA ASP A 501 2.57 -1.88 -55.83
C ASP A 501 1.44 -0.99 -56.39
N GLN A 502 0.45 -0.63 -55.58
CA GLN A 502 -0.59 0.34 -55.96
C GLN A 502 -0.03 1.77 -56.12
N LEU A 503 0.89 2.20 -55.25
CA LEU A 503 1.55 3.51 -55.37
C LEU A 503 2.46 3.57 -56.61
N LYS A 504 3.16 2.49 -56.94
CA LYS A 504 3.95 2.39 -58.18
C LYS A 504 3.07 2.51 -59.43
N LYS A 505 1.96 1.75 -59.49
CA LYS A 505 1.00 1.84 -60.61
C LYS A 505 0.35 3.22 -60.75
N LYS A 506 0.04 3.88 -59.62
CA LYS A 506 -0.51 5.24 -59.66
C LYS A 506 0.50 6.24 -60.23
N LYS A 507 1.78 6.14 -59.84
CA LYS A 507 2.85 7.00 -60.36
C LYS A 507 3.07 6.83 -61.87
N GLU A 508 2.93 5.61 -62.39
CA GLU A 508 3.01 5.34 -63.84
C GLU A 508 1.79 5.87 -64.61
N THR A 509 0.66 6.13 -63.95
CA THR A 509 -0.55 6.67 -64.59
C THR A 509 -0.57 8.20 -64.59
N ASP A 510 0.09 8.85 -63.63
CA ASP A 510 0.18 10.31 -63.54
C ASP A 510 1.30 10.90 -64.45
N ASP A 511 2.15 10.06 -65.05
CA ASP A 511 3.21 10.43 -66.00
C ASP A 511 2.80 10.29 -67.49
N PHE A 512 1.50 10.05 -67.77
CA PHE A 512 0.86 10.09 -69.10
C PHE A 512 -0.24 11.15 -69.12
#